data_AF-A0A967VFS5-F1
#
_entry.id   AF-A0A967VFS5-F1
#
_cell.length_a   1.000
_cell.length_b   1.000
_cell.length_c   1.000
_cell.angle_alpha   90.00
_cell.angle_beta   90.00
_cell.angle_gamma   90.00
#
_symmetry.space_group_name_H-M   'P 1'
#
loop_
_entity.id
_entity.type
_entity.pdbx_description
1 polymer ?
#
loop_
_entity_poly.entity_id
_entity_poly.type
_entity_poly.pdbx_seq_one_letter_code
_entity_poly.pdbx_strand_id
1 'polypeptide(L)'
;MNVGGDHFLQVAAIKVSVDGALGSRGAALLEDYSDEPGNRGLVTVPADELQPIVDRALETGFQVNVHAIGDAANRMVLDVFEAGLSQNPKPDHRFRIEHAQIL
;
A
#
# COMPACT_ATOMS: atom_id res chain seq x y z
N MET A 1 -14.17 9.53 -10.19
CA MET A 1 -15.24 10.50 -9.85
C MET A 1 -14.81 11.18 -8.54
N ASN A 2 -14.45 12.47 -8.57
CA ASN A 2 -14.10 13.23 -7.37
C ASN A 2 -15.37 13.90 -6.85
N VAL A 3 -15.66 13.76 -5.55
CA VAL A 3 -16.86 14.33 -4.94
C VAL A 3 -16.42 15.49 -4.04
N GLY A 4 -16.86 16.71 -4.40
CA GLY A 4 -16.55 17.96 -3.71
C GLY A 4 -17.04 19.14 -4.56
N GLY A 5 -18.12 19.80 -4.13
CA GLY A 5 -18.81 20.88 -4.86
C GLY A 5 -18.16 22.26 -4.69
N ASP A 6 -17.03 22.31 -3.99
CA ASP A 6 -16.40 23.51 -3.46
C ASP A 6 -14.89 23.27 -3.54
N HIS A 7 -14.15 24.15 -4.23
CA HIS A 7 -12.77 23.95 -4.69
C HIS A 7 -11.69 23.71 -3.62
N PHE A 8 -12.06 23.49 -2.35
CA PHE A 8 -11.16 23.24 -1.23
C PHE A 8 -11.10 21.78 -0.77
N LEU A 9 -12.14 20.97 -1.06
CA LEU A 9 -12.19 19.56 -0.65
C LEU A 9 -12.19 18.62 -1.85
N GLN A 10 -11.33 17.60 -1.80
CA GLN A 10 -11.30 16.52 -2.78
C GLN A 10 -11.32 15.16 -2.10
N VAL A 11 -12.38 14.39 -2.34
CA VAL A 11 -12.42 12.97 -2.04
C VAL A 11 -11.93 12.21 -3.28
N ALA A 12 -10.67 11.77 -3.23
CA ALA A 12 -9.98 11.23 -4.42
C ALA A 12 -9.04 10.05 -4.13
N ALA A 13 -8.88 9.64 -2.87
CA ALA A 13 -7.89 8.63 -2.49
C ALA A 13 -8.40 7.71 -1.38
N ILE A 14 -7.90 6.47 -1.41
CA ILE A 14 -8.03 5.45 -0.39
C ILE A 14 -6.68 5.33 0.31
N LYS A 15 -6.67 5.35 1.65
CA LYS A 15 -5.49 5.07 2.46
C LYS A 15 -5.57 3.66 2.99
N VAL A 16 -4.51 2.88 2.82
CA VAL A 16 -4.37 1.52 3.38
C VAL A 16 -3.07 1.47 4.18
N SER A 17 -3.01 0.65 5.23
CA SER A 17 -1.78 0.32 5.95
C SER A 17 -1.58 -1.18 5.94
N VAL A 18 -0.49 -1.65 5.32
CA VAL A 18 -0.21 -3.09 5.17
C VAL A 18 0.75 -3.63 6.24
N ASP A 19 1.43 -2.76 6.98
CA ASP A 19 2.26 -3.12 8.12
C ASP A 19 2.22 -2.07 9.25
N GLY A 20 2.92 -2.37 10.34
CA GLY A 20 3.09 -1.48 11.49
C GLY A 20 4.29 -0.54 11.33
N ALA A 21 4.86 -0.12 12.46
CA ALA A 21 6.04 0.74 12.51
C ALA A 21 7.30 -0.05 12.86
N LEU A 22 8.46 0.43 12.42
CA LEU A 22 9.74 -0.22 12.75
C LEU A 22 10.02 -0.22 14.26
N GLY A 23 9.75 0.89 14.95
CA GLY A 23 10.03 1.02 16.39
C GLY A 23 9.20 0.10 17.30
N SER A 24 8.03 -0.33 16.83
CA SER A 24 7.18 -1.29 17.54
C SER A 24 7.40 -2.73 17.06
N ARG A 25 8.39 -2.97 16.20
CA ARG A 25 8.62 -4.23 15.47
C ARG A 25 7.40 -4.72 14.70
N GLY A 26 6.66 -3.76 14.14
CA GLY A 26 5.44 -4.02 13.39
C GLY A 26 5.60 -3.99 11.88
N ALA A 27 6.71 -3.44 11.37
CA ALA A 27 6.97 -3.38 9.93
C ALA A 27 7.28 -4.79 9.39
N ALA A 28 6.69 -5.17 8.26
CA ALA A 28 6.84 -6.52 7.74
C ALA A 28 8.17 -6.65 6.98
N LEU A 29 9.08 -7.47 7.50
CA LEU A 29 10.44 -7.65 6.96
C LEU A 29 10.61 -9.00 6.25
N LEU A 30 11.50 -9.07 5.26
CA LEU A 30 11.87 -10.34 4.61
C LEU A 30 12.71 -11.22 5.53
N GLU A 31 13.56 -10.58 6.33
CA GLU A 31 14.41 -11.21 7.34
C GLU A 31 13.94 -10.87 8.76
N ASP A 32 14.47 -11.60 9.74
CA ASP A 32 14.13 -11.36 11.15
C ASP A 32 14.64 -9.99 11.59
N TYR A 33 13.93 -9.38 12.54
CA TYR A 33 14.42 -8.20 13.25
C TYR A 33 15.78 -8.51 13.89
N SER A 34 16.77 -7.65 13.65
CA SER A 34 18.14 -7.85 14.14
C SER A 34 18.25 -7.95 15.67
N ASP A 35 17.27 -7.38 16.38
CA ASP A 35 17.18 -7.37 17.84
C ASP A 35 16.13 -8.35 18.40
N GLU A 36 15.42 -9.08 17.54
CA GLU A 36 14.42 -10.09 17.93
C GLU A 36 14.35 -11.23 16.90
N PRO A 37 15.26 -12.22 16.98
CA PRO A 37 15.25 -13.38 16.10
C PRO A 37 13.90 -14.12 16.12
N GLY A 38 13.43 -14.54 14.95
CA GLY A 38 12.12 -15.17 14.74
C GLY A 38 10.95 -14.20 14.57
N ASN A 39 11.14 -12.90 14.78
CA ASN A 39 10.12 -11.88 14.51
C ASN A 39 10.38 -11.20 13.17
N ARG A 40 9.38 -11.15 12.28
CA ARG A 40 9.43 -10.46 10.98
C ARG A 40 8.38 -9.35 10.85
N GLY A 41 7.82 -8.93 11.97
CA GLY A 41 6.72 -7.98 12.03
C GLY A 41 5.38 -8.61 11.64
N LEU A 42 4.46 -7.79 11.18
CA LEU A 42 3.10 -8.22 10.84
C LEU A 42 2.61 -7.61 9.53
N VAL A 43 1.84 -8.41 8.81
CA VAL A 43 1.03 -7.94 7.69
C VAL A 43 -0.37 -7.66 8.23
N THR A 44 -0.80 -6.40 8.22
CA THR A 44 -2.13 -5.99 8.72
C THR A 44 -3.22 -6.10 7.66
N VAL A 45 -2.86 -5.92 6.40
CA VAL A 45 -3.75 -6.10 5.24
C VAL A 45 -3.00 -6.95 4.23
N PRO A 46 -3.37 -8.23 4.06
CA PRO A 46 -2.70 -9.13 3.13
C PRO A 46 -3.02 -8.79 1.68
N ALA A 47 -2.23 -9.35 0.75
CA ALA A 47 -2.33 -9.05 -0.68
C ALA A 47 -3.71 -9.35 -1.28
N ASP A 48 -4.36 -10.42 -0.85
CA ASP A 48 -5.70 -10.83 -1.29
C ASP A 48 -6.80 -9.86 -0.83
N GLU A 49 -6.57 -9.10 0.25
CA GLU A 49 -7.43 -8.00 0.67
C GLU A 49 -7.08 -6.66 -0.01
N LEU A 50 -5.79 -6.40 -0.28
CA LEU A 50 -5.36 -5.18 -0.96
C LEU A 50 -5.72 -5.17 -2.46
N GLN A 51 -5.61 -6.31 -3.14
CA GLN A 51 -5.86 -6.44 -4.57
C GLN A 51 -7.24 -5.90 -5.01
N PRO A 52 -8.37 -6.31 -4.40
CA PRO A 52 -9.68 -5.80 -4.81
C PRO A 52 -9.84 -4.28 -4.59
N ILE A 53 -9.12 -3.69 -3.63
CA ILE A 53 -9.12 -2.23 -3.42
C ILE A 53 -8.42 -1.55 -4.60
N VAL A 54 -7.25 -2.08 -5.00
CA VAL A 54 -6.47 -1.57 -6.13
C VAL A 54 -7.23 -1.69 -7.44
N ASP A 55 -7.84 -2.83 -7.71
CA ASP A 55 -8.64 -3.06 -8.92
C ASP A 55 -9.80 -2.06 -8.99
N ARG A 56 -10.53 -1.89 -7.88
CA ARG A 56 -11.64 -0.95 -7.80
C ARG A 56 -11.21 0.50 -7.95
N ALA A 57 -10.05 0.86 -7.42
CA ALA A 57 -9.48 2.20 -7.57
C ALA A 57 -9.12 2.49 -9.04
N LEU A 58 -8.52 1.52 -9.75
CA LEU A 58 -8.20 1.63 -11.18
C LEU A 58 -9.47 1.79 -12.05
N GLU A 59 -10.58 1.13 -11.69
CA GLU A 59 -11.87 1.29 -12.36
C GLU A 59 -12.51 2.67 -12.15
N THR A 60 -12.36 3.24 -10.96
CA THR A 60 -13.10 4.43 -10.51
C THR A 60 -12.30 5.73 -10.61
N GLY A 61 -10.99 5.62 -10.83
CA GLY A 61 -10.04 6.73 -10.88
C GLY A 61 -9.66 7.27 -9.50
N PHE A 62 -9.89 6.50 -8.42
CA PHE A 62 -9.37 6.81 -7.09
C PHE A 62 -7.87 6.50 -7.03
N GLN A 63 -7.13 7.23 -6.20
CA GLN A 63 -5.75 6.90 -5.87
C GLN A 63 -5.72 5.88 -4.72
N VAL A 64 -4.69 5.05 -4.69
CA VAL A 64 -4.38 4.19 -3.55
C VAL A 64 -3.05 4.63 -2.94
N ASN A 65 -3.09 5.02 -1.67
CA ASN A 65 -1.91 5.39 -0.90
C ASN A 65 -1.71 4.33 0.17
N VAL A 66 -0.61 3.60 0.10
CA VAL A 66 -0.36 2.46 0.98
C VAL A 66 0.79 2.79 1.93
N HIS A 67 0.53 2.79 3.24
CA HIS A 67 1.61 2.75 4.23
C HIS A 67 2.30 1.39 4.15
N ALA A 68 3.61 1.41 3.89
CA ALA A 68 4.49 0.25 3.97
C ALA A 68 5.89 0.70 4.44
N ILE A 69 6.36 0.15 5.56
CA ILE A 69 7.67 0.48 6.13
C ILE A 69 8.70 -0.60 5.82
N GLY A 70 8.36 -1.87 6.01
CA GLY A 70 9.27 -2.99 5.83
C GLY A 70 9.42 -3.43 4.37
N ASP A 71 10.54 -4.06 4.04
CA ASP A 71 10.86 -4.50 2.67
C ASP A 71 9.90 -5.58 2.14
N ALA A 72 9.43 -6.49 3.01
CA ALA A 72 8.41 -7.46 2.62
C ALA A 72 7.06 -6.77 2.33
N ALA A 73 6.69 -5.75 3.11
CA ALA A 73 5.49 -4.95 2.85
C ALA A 73 5.60 -4.18 1.54
N ASN A 74 6.72 -3.50 1.29
CA ASN A 74 6.94 -2.76 0.04
C ASN A 74 6.87 -3.68 -1.18
N ARG A 75 7.50 -4.85 -1.13
CA ARG A 75 7.44 -5.85 -2.19
C ARG A 75 6.01 -6.29 -2.48
N MET A 76 5.25 -6.66 -1.44
CA MET A 76 3.86 -7.06 -1.59
C MET A 76 3.01 -5.99 -2.28
N VAL A 77 3.18 -4.72 -1.90
CA VAL A 77 2.42 -3.61 -2.48
C VAL A 77 2.79 -3.40 -3.95
N LEU A 78 4.07 -3.50 -4.30
CA LEU A 78 4.53 -3.42 -5.69
C LEU A 78 3.95 -4.55 -6.53
N ASP A 79 3.95 -5.79 -6.03
CA ASP A 79 3.38 -6.95 -6.72
C ASP A 79 1.88 -6.75 -6.99
N VAL A 80 1.12 -6.24 -6.01
CA VAL A 80 -0.32 -5.93 -6.16
C VAL A 80 -0.56 -4.81 -7.17
N PHE A 81 0.25 -3.74 -7.14
CA PHE A 81 0.16 -2.66 -8.11
C PHE A 81 0.49 -3.13 -9.53
N GLU A 82 1.54 -3.94 -9.71
CA GLU A 82 1.91 -4.53 -10.98
C GLU A 82 0.77 -5.41 -11.53
N ALA A 83 0.20 -6.28 -10.70
CA ALA A 83 -0.90 -7.15 -11.08
C ALA A 83 -2.14 -6.37 -11.53
N GLY A 84 -2.50 -5.31 -10.81
CA GLY A 84 -3.64 -4.46 -11.17
C GLY A 84 -3.40 -3.63 -12.45
N LEU A 85 -2.23 -2.98 -12.54
CA LEU A 85 -1.87 -2.14 -13.70
C LEU A 85 -1.66 -2.95 -14.99
N SER A 86 -1.23 -4.21 -14.87
CA SER A 86 -1.13 -5.12 -16.02
C SER A 86 -2.50 -5.43 -16.63
N GLN A 87 -3.55 -5.51 -15.80
CA GLN A 87 -4.92 -5.79 -16.24
C GLN A 87 -5.67 -4.52 -16.67
N ASN A 88 -5.42 -3.39 -16.00
CA ASN A 88 -6.04 -2.10 -16.30
C ASN A 88 -4.98 -1.00 -16.34
N PRO A 89 -4.26 -0.84 -17.48
CA PRO A 89 -3.20 0.14 -17.62
C PRO A 89 -3.70 1.57 -17.39
N LYS A 90 -3.13 2.25 -16.39
CA LYS A 90 -3.40 3.64 -16.06
C LYS A 90 -2.08 4.41 -15.89
N PRO A 91 -1.55 5.05 -16.95
CA PRO A 91 -0.23 5.69 -16.89
C PRO A 91 -0.06 6.73 -15.78
N ASP A 92 -1.12 7.47 -15.43
CA ASP A 92 -1.13 8.45 -14.33
C ASP A 92 -2.09 8.01 -13.21
N HIS A 93 -1.89 6.79 -12.71
CA HIS A 93 -2.68 6.21 -11.61
C HIS A 93 -2.46 6.93 -10.27
N ARG A 94 -1.31 7.61 -10.10
CA ARG A 94 -0.90 8.33 -8.89
C ARG A 94 -0.99 7.50 -7.59
N PHE A 95 -0.86 6.18 -7.69
CA PHE A 95 -0.72 5.33 -6.51
C PHE A 95 0.62 5.61 -5.84
N ARG A 96 0.66 5.46 -4.52
CA ARG A 96 1.82 5.78 -3.71
C ARG A 96 2.07 4.70 -2.68
N ILE A 97 3.34 4.44 -2.44
CA ILE A 97 3.79 3.82 -1.21
C ILE A 97 4.28 4.96 -0.31
N GLU A 98 3.69 5.03 0.88
CA GLU A 98 4.00 6.01 1.90
C GLU A 98 5.00 5.39 2.89
N HIS A 99 5.99 6.17 3.32
CA HIS A 99 7.20 5.77 4.06
C HIS A 99 8.29 5.15 3.19
N ALA A 100 8.09 3.95 2.63
CA ALA A 100 9.11 3.26 1.84
C ALA A 100 10.49 3.25 2.54
N GLN A 101 10.48 2.94 3.84
CA GLN A 101 11.62 3.19 4.72
C GLN A 101 12.73 2.14 4.57
N ILE A 102 12.35 0.87 4.40
CA ILE A 102 13.25 -0.26 4.15
C ILE A 102 12.87 -0.84 2.79
N LEU A 103 13.85 -0.95 1.87
CA LEU A 103 13.67 -1.34 0.46
C LEU A 103 14.66 -2.43 0.05
#